data_AF-A0A1G0XTY3-F1
#
_entry.id   AF-A0A1G0XTY3-F1
#
_cell.length_a   1.000
_cell.length_b   1.000
_cell.length_c   1.000
_cell.angle_alpha   90.00
_cell.angle_beta   90.00
_cell.angle_gamma   90.00
#
_symmetry.space_group_name_H-M   'P 1'
#
loop_
_entity.id
_entity.type
_entity.pdbx_description
1 polymer ?
#
loop_
_entity_poly.entity_id
_entity_poly.type
_entity_poly.pdbx_seq_one_letter_code
_entity_poly.pdbx_strand_id
1 'polypeptide(L)'
;MKRIICLIAFVSCFLAYSESTNKIAADGFPAGQGTPEGVACDAVRSYINSDHELWLSTLAPTFLYGDKNNEKGAEALKKYEDFKEVMVEKNKQNAKDPKFPKMKIVKVFKARNFTKNGPGSMAYALFEFTGNMFVDILVDQGGEKPFRARYHVMQDKDKKWYFEPRPDMMPFLSMGLNEESESTEEWKKE
;
A
#
# COMPACT_ATOMS: atom_id res chain seq x y z
N MET A 1 -52.31 -15.10 33.11
CA MET A 1 -51.00 -14.54 33.51
C MET A 1 -49.95 -14.95 32.47
N LYS A 2 -48.90 -14.14 32.37
CA LYS A 2 -47.93 -13.96 31.28
C LYS A 2 -47.17 -15.21 30.77
N ARG A 3 -46.94 -15.16 29.45
CA ARG A 3 -46.01 -15.87 28.55
C ARG A 3 -44.61 -16.15 29.13
N ILE A 4 -43.98 -17.27 28.72
CA ILE A 4 -42.56 -17.31 28.28
C ILE A 4 -42.41 -18.42 27.20
N ILE A 5 -42.26 -18.02 25.93
CA ILE A 5 -41.75 -18.86 24.85
C ILE A 5 -40.24 -18.61 24.82
N CYS A 6 -39.43 -19.64 25.10
CA CYS A 6 -37.98 -19.56 25.08
C CYS A 6 -37.51 -19.79 23.62
N LEU A 7 -37.29 -18.70 22.88
CA LEU A 7 -36.65 -18.73 21.57
C LEU A 7 -35.13 -18.76 21.79
N ILE A 8 -34.51 -19.93 21.61
CA ILE A 8 -33.05 -20.04 21.50
C ILE A 8 -32.69 -19.62 20.08
N ALA A 9 -32.34 -18.35 19.91
CA ALA A 9 -31.67 -17.86 18.72
C ALA A 9 -30.19 -18.25 18.82
N PHE A 10 -29.81 -19.34 18.17
CA PHE A 10 -28.40 -19.63 17.91
C PHE A 10 -27.91 -18.60 16.88
N VAL A 11 -27.24 -17.57 17.37
CA VAL A 11 -26.51 -16.60 16.56
C VAL A 11 -25.39 -17.37 15.86
N SER A 12 -25.62 -17.75 14.61
CA SER A 12 -24.56 -18.14 13.70
C SER A 12 -23.64 -16.94 13.53
N CYS A 13 -22.58 -16.88 14.34
CA CYS A 13 -21.38 -16.11 14.04
C CYS A 13 -20.87 -16.60 12.69
N PHE A 14 -21.34 -15.96 11.61
CA PHE A 14 -20.59 -15.88 10.37
C PHE A 14 -19.32 -15.10 10.71
N LEU A 15 -18.30 -15.83 11.15
CA LEU A 15 -16.93 -15.43 10.90
C LEU A 15 -16.84 -15.37 9.37
N ALA A 16 -17.07 -14.18 8.82
CA ALA A 16 -16.60 -13.84 7.50
C ALA A 16 -15.08 -13.88 7.59
N TYR A 17 -14.52 -15.09 7.50
CA TYR A 17 -13.15 -15.29 7.12
C TYR A 17 -13.08 -14.74 5.70
N SER A 18 -12.78 -13.45 5.60
CA SER A 18 -12.43 -12.83 4.33
C SER A 18 -11.16 -13.55 3.89
N GLU A 19 -11.31 -14.62 3.12
CA GLU A 19 -10.22 -15.15 2.33
C GLU A 19 -9.64 -13.96 1.56
N SER A 20 -8.41 -13.58 1.89
CA SER A 20 -7.66 -12.63 1.10
C SER A 20 -7.42 -13.29 -0.26
N THR A 21 -8.38 -13.19 -1.16
CA THR A 21 -8.26 -13.77 -2.49
C THR A 21 -7.07 -13.07 -3.15
N ASN A 22 -6.03 -13.85 -3.48
CA ASN A 22 -4.87 -13.40 -4.24
C ASN A 22 -5.35 -12.97 -5.64
N LYS A 23 -5.82 -11.72 -5.76
CA LYS A 23 -6.28 -11.15 -7.02
C LYS A 23 -5.06 -10.97 -7.92
N ILE A 24 -5.14 -11.49 -9.14
CA ILE A 24 -4.08 -11.37 -10.15
C ILE A 24 -4.59 -10.45 -11.27
N ALA A 25 -3.79 -9.48 -11.68
CA ALA A 25 -4.13 -8.60 -12.80
C ALA A 25 -3.78 -9.24 -14.16
N ALA A 26 -4.15 -8.57 -15.25
CA ALA A 26 -3.91 -9.07 -16.62
C ALA A 26 -2.43 -9.22 -16.99
N ASP A 27 -1.53 -8.52 -16.29
CA ASP A 27 -0.08 -8.64 -16.45
C ASP A 27 0.53 -9.86 -15.73
N GLY A 28 -0.29 -10.65 -15.02
CA GLY A 28 0.13 -11.85 -14.30
C GLY A 28 0.68 -11.62 -12.89
N PHE A 29 0.72 -10.37 -12.42
CA PHE A 29 1.21 -9.99 -11.09
C PHE A 29 0.07 -9.78 -10.09
N PRO A 30 0.34 -9.84 -8.76
CA PRO A 30 -0.70 -9.67 -7.74
C PRO A 30 -1.29 -8.26 -7.79
N ALA A 31 -2.51 -8.10 -7.30
CA ALA A 31 -3.26 -6.85 -7.30
C ALA A 31 -4.16 -6.73 -6.06
N GLY A 32 -4.60 -5.51 -5.78
CA GLY A 32 -5.49 -5.17 -4.68
C GLY A 32 -4.81 -5.13 -3.31
N GLN A 33 -5.59 -4.71 -2.32
CA GLN A 33 -5.13 -4.49 -0.95
C GLN A 33 -5.13 -5.75 -0.07
N GLY A 34 -5.33 -6.93 -0.66
CA GLY A 34 -5.33 -8.20 0.07
C GLY A 34 -3.93 -8.69 0.44
N THR A 35 -2.91 -8.28 -0.31
CA THR A 35 -1.51 -8.65 -0.09
C THR A 35 -0.58 -7.43 -0.20
N PRO A 36 0.59 -7.46 0.46
CA PRO A 36 1.57 -6.38 0.34
C PRO A 36 2.08 -6.24 -1.10
N GLU A 37 2.31 -7.34 -1.81
CA GLU A 37 2.72 -7.32 -3.21
C GLU A 37 1.61 -6.76 -4.11
N GLY A 38 0.34 -7.05 -3.82
CA GLY A 38 -0.80 -6.59 -4.60
C GLY A 38 -0.92 -5.07 -4.62
N VAL A 39 -0.86 -4.44 -3.44
CA VAL A 39 -0.97 -2.97 -3.35
C VAL A 39 0.27 -2.28 -3.92
N ALA A 40 1.47 -2.85 -3.75
CA ALA A 40 2.69 -2.32 -4.34
C ALA A 40 2.64 -2.39 -5.87
N CYS A 41 2.14 -3.50 -6.43
CA CYS A 41 1.94 -3.62 -7.87
C CYS A 41 0.88 -2.66 -8.39
N ASP A 42 -0.23 -2.45 -7.67
CA ASP A 42 -1.25 -1.47 -8.06
C ASP A 42 -0.71 -0.04 -8.01
N ALA A 43 0.14 0.30 -7.03
CA ALA A 43 0.83 1.59 -7.01
C ALA A 43 1.73 1.76 -8.25
N VAL A 44 2.48 0.73 -8.66
CA VAL A 44 3.25 0.76 -9.92
C VAL A 44 2.35 0.87 -11.14
N ARG A 45 1.30 0.04 -11.24
CA ARG A 45 0.35 0.05 -12.36
C ARG A 45 -0.33 1.39 -12.51
N SER A 46 -0.66 2.05 -11.40
CA SER A 46 -1.25 3.38 -11.42
C SER A 46 -0.37 4.39 -12.15
N TYR A 47 0.96 4.29 -11.98
CA TYR A 47 1.91 5.12 -12.69
C TYR A 47 2.06 4.71 -14.16
N ILE A 48 2.22 3.40 -14.43
CA ILE A 48 2.34 2.86 -15.79
C ILE A 48 1.16 3.23 -16.67
N ASN A 49 -0.06 3.09 -16.13
CA ASN A 49 -1.30 3.33 -16.84
C ASN A 49 -1.82 4.77 -16.69
N SER A 50 -1.09 5.63 -15.97
CA SER A 50 -1.54 6.98 -15.62
C SER A 50 -2.93 7.02 -14.95
N ASP A 51 -3.23 5.97 -14.17
CA ASP A 51 -4.50 5.78 -13.47
C ASP A 51 -4.43 6.43 -12.08
N HIS A 52 -4.88 7.67 -11.99
CA HIS A 52 -4.89 8.42 -10.75
C HIS A 52 -5.91 7.91 -9.71
N GLU A 53 -6.97 7.23 -10.13
CA GLU A 53 -7.95 6.64 -9.20
C GLU A 53 -7.34 5.42 -8.52
N LEU A 54 -6.67 4.56 -9.30
CA LEU A 54 -5.92 3.43 -8.76
C LEU A 54 -4.83 3.90 -7.80
N TRP A 55 -4.08 4.95 -8.18
CA TRP A 55 -3.06 5.56 -7.32
C TRP A 55 -3.64 5.91 -5.95
N LEU A 56 -4.71 6.72 -5.93
CA LEU A 56 -5.35 7.18 -4.69
C LEU A 56 -5.89 6.00 -3.86
N SER A 57 -6.41 4.95 -4.50
CA SER A 57 -6.90 3.76 -3.81
C SER A 57 -5.81 2.96 -3.10
N THR A 58 -4.56 3.07 -3.55
CA THR A 58 -3.42 2.36 -2.93
C THR A 58 -2.91 3.06 -1.68
N LEU A 59 -3.18 4.36 -1.51
CA LEU A 59 -2.45 5.18 -0.54
C LEU A 59 -2.87 4.91 0.90
N ALA A 60 -1.88 4.97 1.79
CA ALA A 60 -2.07 4.97 3.22
C ALA A 60 -3.05 6.08 3.65
N PRO A 61 -3.91 5.82 4.65
CA PRO A 61 -4.87 6.81 5.11
C PRO A 61 -4.24 8.14 5.55
N THR A 62 -4.95 9.24 5.30
CA THR A 62 -4.42 10.60 5.51
C THR A 62 -4.21 10.95 6.98
N PHE A 63 -4.93 10.29 7.90
CA PHE A 63 -4.78 10.49 9.35
C PHE A 63 -3.37 10.18 9.88
N LEU A 64 -2.56 9.45 9.12
CA LEU A 64 -1.16 9.22 9.47
C LEU A 64 -0.36 10.51 9.45
N TYR A 65 -0.63 11.37 8.47
CA TYR A 65 0.20 12.52 8.15
C TYR A 65 -0.13 13.77 8.94
N GLY A 66 -1.08 13.70 9.86
CA GLY A 66 -1.33 14.77 10.81
C GLY A 66 -2.76 14.83 11.29
N ASP A 67 -2.96 15.69 12.27
CA ASP A 67 -4.25 16.00 12.87
C ASP A 67 -4.60 17.46 12.59
N LYS A 68 -5.76 17.67 11.96
CA LYS A 68 -6.31 19.00 11.64
C LYS A 68 -6.55 19.88 12.88
N ASN A 69 -6.62 19.28 14.07
CA ASN A 69 -6.93 19.99 15.32
C ASN A 69 -5.70 20.65 15.96
N ASN A 70 -4.49 20.45 15.43
CA ASN A 70 -3.30 21.19 15.86
C ASN A 70 -2.50 21.71 14.64
N GLU A 71 -1.87 22.87 14.78
CA GLU A 71 -1.25 23.60 13.66
C GLU A 71 -0.17 22.78 12.92
N LYS A 72 0.72 22.12 13.67
CA LYS A 72 1.77 21.27 13.08
C LYS A 72 1.21 20.06 12.35
N GLY A 73 0.16 19.44 12.90
CA GLY A 73 -0.56 18.34 12.28
C GLY A 73 -1.30 18.78 11.02
N ALA A 74 -1.93 19.96 11.04
CA ALA A 74 -2.62 20.52 9.88
C ALA A 74 -1.65 20.83 8.73
N GLU A 75 -0.46 21.37 9.03
CA GLU A 75 0.58 21.63 8.03
C GLU A 75 1.08 20.33 7.38
N ALA A 76 1.38 19.31 8.19
CA ALA A 76 1.83 18.01 7.69
C ALA A 76 0.75 17.29 6.86
N LEU A 77 -0.51 17.35 7.29
CA LEU A 77 -1.65 16.83 6.53
C LEU A 77 -1.78 17.57 5.18
N LYS A 78 -1.70 18.90 5.19
CA LYS A 78 -1.76 19.70 3.96
C LYS A 78 -0.63 19.32 2.99
N LYS A 79 0.60 19.17 3.49
CA LYS A 79 1.76 18.76 2.67
C LYS A 79 1.53 17.40 2.01
N TYR A 80 0.84 16.48 2.68
CA TYR A 80 0.50 15.18 2.11
C TYR A 80 -0.61 15.27 1.07
N GLU A 81 -1.67 16.05 1.32
CA GLU A 81 -2.74 16.28 0.34
C GLU A 81 -2.23 17.00 -0.92
N ASP A 82 -1.41 18.05 -0.75
CA ASP A 82 -0.76 18.74 -1.86
C ASP A 82 0.08 17.76 -2.70
N PHE A 83 0.80 16.84 -2.04
CA PHE A 83 1.56 15.78 -2.74
C PHE A 83 0.64 14.87 -3.56
N LYS A 84 -0.50 14.44 -3.00
CA LYS A 84 -1.48 13.62 -3.73
C LYS A 84 -2.00 14.35 -4.97
N GLU A 85 -2.36 15.62 -4.83
CA GLU A 85 -2.84 16.45 -5.95
C GLU A 85 -1.78 16.61 -7.04
N VAL A 86 -0.53 16.88 -6.67
CA VAL A 86 0.59 16.98 -7.62
C VAL A 86 0.78 15.67 -8.38
N MET A 87 0.69 14.52 -7.70
CA MET A 87 0.84 13.21 -8.36
C MET A 87 -0.35 12.89 -9.28
N VAL A 88 -1.57 13.24 -8.89
CA VAL A 88 -2.76 13.12 -9.74
C VAL A 88 -2.59 13.93 -11.02
N GLU A 89 -2.15 15.18 -10.91
CA GLU A 89 -1.96 16.05 -12.07
C GLU A 89 -0.83 15.54 -12.98
N LYS A 90 0.28 15.07 -12.41
CA LYS A 90 1.35 14.42 -13.18
C LYS A 90 0.86 13.20 -13.95
N ASN A 91 0.05 12.33 -13.33
CA ASN A 91 -0.54 11.19 -14.02
C ASN A 91 -1.45 11.64 -15.18
N LYS A 92 -2.30 12.65 -14.96
CA LYS A 92 -3.15 13.21 -16.02
C LYS A 92 -2.35 13.80 -17.18
N GLN A 93 -1.17 14.37 -16.91
CA GLN A 93 -0.27 14.88 -17.94
C GLN A 93 0.41 13.74 -18.71
N ASN A 94 0.93 12.74 -18.01
CA ASN A 94 1.53 11.55 -18.61
C ASN A 94 0.56 10.81 -19.55
N ALA A 95 -0.72 10.69 -19.16
CA ALA A 95 -1.76 10.08 -19.99
C ALA A 95 -1.95 10.77 -21.36
N LYS A 96 -1.58 12.04 -21.47
CA LYS A 96 -1.71 12.85 -22.69
C LYS A 96 -0.41 12.93 -23.49
N ASP A 97 0.72 12.50 -22.93
CA ASP A 97 2.02 12.60 -23.58
C ASP A 97 2.28 11.36 -24.46
N PRO A 98 2.30 11.49 -25.81
CA PRO A 98 2.56 10.37 -26.70
C PRO A 98 4.00 9.83 -26.58
N LYS A 99 4.90 10.57 -25.92
CA LYS A 99 6.29 10.14 -25.65
C LYS A 99 6.43 9.47 -24.28
N PHE A 100 5.36 9.41 -23.48
CA PHE A 100 5.42 8.71 -22.20
C PHE A 100 5.81 7.24 -22.45
N PRO A 101 6.87 6.74 -21.79
CA PRO A 101 7.40 5.42 -22.10
C PRO A 101 6.39 4.31 -21.77
N LYS A 102 6.40 3.26 -22.60
CA LYS A 102 5.62 2.04 -22.35
C LYS A 102 6.29 1.22 -21.27
N MET A 103 6.03 1.59 -20.03
CA MET A 103 6.57 0.91 -18.87
C MET A 103 5.87 -0.43 -18.62
N LYS A 104 6.53 -1.37 -17.96
CA LYS A 104 5.93 -2.63 -17.50
C LYS A 104 6.58 -3.15 -16.22
N ILE A 105 5.79 -3.82 -15.38
CA ILE A 105 6.33 -4.65 -14.30
C ILE A 105 7.02 -5.85 -14.95
N VAL A 106 8.28 -6.09 -14.57
CA VAL A 106 9.08 -7.23 -15.06
C VAL A 106 9.15 -8.33 -14.01
N LYS A 107 9.26 -7.94 -12.74
CA LYS A 107 9.45 -8.87 -11.64
C LYS A 107 8.95 -8.24 -10.35
N VAL A 108 8.30 -9.07 -9.53
CA VAL A 108 7.85 -8.71 -8.18
C VAL A 108 8.58 -9.64 -7.23
N PHE A 109 9.18 -9.07 -6.19
CA PHE A 109 9.79 -9.86 -5.12
C PHE A 109 8.78 -10.07 -3.99
N LYS A 110 8.97 -11.13 -3.22
CA LYS A 110 8.16 -11.39 -2.04
C LYS A 110 8.35 -10.27 -1.01
N ALA A 111 7.25 -9.87 -0.36
CA ALA A 111 7.29 -8.88 0.69
C ALA A 111 8.19 -9.31 1.85
N ARG A 112 8.91 -8.33 2.42
CA ARG A 112 9.83 -8.55 3.53
C ARG A 112 9.53 -7.62 4.68
N ASN A 113 9.67 -8.16 5.89
CA ASN A 113 9.78 -7.35 7.09
C ASN A 113 11.13 -6.61 7.08
N PHE A 114 11.17 -5.49 7.79
CA PHE A 114 12.40 -4.75 8.07
C PHE A 114 13.31 -5.62 8.98
N THR A 115 14.60 -5.66 8.68
CA THR A 115 15.62 -6.33 9.49
C THR A 115 15.98 -5.53 10.73
N LYS A 116 15.89 -4.19 10.65
CA LYS A 116 16.08 -3.32 11.81
C LYS A 116 14.77 -3.15 12.56
N ASN A 117 14.81 -3.41 13.86
CA ASN A 117 13.74 -3.03 14.76
C ASN A 117 13.78 -1.50 14.95
N GLY A 118 12.97 -0.77 14.20
CA GLY A 118 12.67 0.62 14.53
C GLY A 118 11.75 0.73 15.75
N PRO A 119 11.45 1.94 16.25
CA PRO A 119 10.41 2.16 17.26
C PRO A 119 8.98 1.88 16.75
N GLY A 120 8.86 1.15 15.62
CA GLY A 120 7.62 0.87 14.92
C GLY A 120 6.55 0.24 15.80
N SER A 121 6.92 -0.48 16.88
CA SER A 121 5.95 -1.02 17.84
C SER A 121 5.04 0.05 18.46
N MET A 122 5.55 1.27 18.71
CA MET A 122 4.75 2.39 19.22
C MET A 122 3.88 3.02 18.13
N ALA A 123 4.39 3.11 16.90
CA ALA A 123 3.62 3.63 15.77
C ALA A 123 2.50 2.66 15.34
N TYR A 124 2.73 1.35 15.39
CA TYR A 124 1.69 0.33 15.20
C TYR A 124 0.57 0.45 16.23
N ALA A 125 0.93 0.69 17.50
CA ALA A 125 -0.03 0.89 18.57
C ALA A 125 -0.83 2.20 18.45
N LEU A 126 -0.19 3.28 17.99
CA LEU A 126 -0.83 4.60 17.84
C LEU A 126 -1.74 4.69 16.62
N PHE A 127 -1.42 3.98 15.53
CA PHE A 127 -2.13 4.08 14.24
C PHE A 127 -2.89 2.81 13.85
N GLU A 128 -3.03 1.85 14.78
CA GLU A 128 -3.74 0.57 14.60
C GLU A 128 -3.25 -0.26 13.39
N PHE A 129 -1.97 -0.17 13.05
CA PHE A 129 -1.37 -1.02 12.03
C PHE A 129 -0.99 -2.39 12.57
N THR A 130 -1.23 -3.42 11.76
CA THR A 130 -0.91 -4.81 12.08
C THR A 130 0.19 -5.40 11.21
N GLY A 131 0.68 -4.65 10.22
CA GLY A 131 1.78 -5.07 9.35
C GLY A 131 2.55 -3.88 8.78
N ASN A 132 3.86 -4.07 8.58
CA ASN A 132 4.77 -3.08 8.01
C ASN A 132 5.90 -3.80 7.28
N MET A 133 5.93 -3.67 5.96
CA MET A 133 6.81 -4.42 5.08
C MET A 133 7.31 -3.52 3.95
N PHE A 134 8.22 -4.06 3.16
CA PHE A 134 8.55 -3.49 1.86
C PHE A 134 8.49 -4.56 0.77
N VAL A 135 8.24 -4.09 -0.46
CA VAL A 135 8.22 -4.91 -1.67
C VAL A 135 9.16 -4.28 -2.67
N ASP A 136 10.11 -5.06 -3.19
CA ASP A 136 10.92 -4.63 -4.33
C ASP A 136 10.22 -5.04 -5.64
N ILE A 137 10.23 -4.17 -6.63
CA ILE A 137 9.65 -4.41 -7.96
C ILE A 137 10.65 -3.97 -9.02
N LEU A 138 10.90 -4.81 -10.02
CA LEU A 138 11.62 -4.43 -11.24
C LEU A 138 10.64 -3.89 -12.27
N VAL A 139 10.93 -2.69 -12.76
CA VAL A 139 10.13 -2.00 -13.77
C VAL A 139 11.02 -1.69 -14.97
N ASP A 140 10.58 -2.09 -16.16
CA ASP A 140 11.17 -1.69 -17.44
C ASP A 140 10.52 -0.39 -17.88
N GLN A 141 11.33 0.61 -18.24
CA GLN A 141 10.90 1.94 -18.67
C GLN A 141 10.88 2.11 -20.20
N GLY A 142 10.78 1.02 -20.96
CA GLY A 142 10.53 1.06 -22.41
C GLY A 142 11.79 0.90 -23.27
N GLY A 143 12.81 0.18 -22.81
CA GLY A 143 13.97 -0.14 -23.66
C GLY A 143 15.34 -0.24 -22.96
N GLU A 144 15.40 -0.08 -21.65
CA GLU A 144 16.65 -0.19 -20.87
C GLU A 144 16.55 -1.26 -19.78
N LYS A 145 17.70 -1.57 -19.18
CA LYS A 145 17.81 -2.46 -18.02
C LYS A 145 16.74 -2.08 -16.98
N PRO A 146 15.90 -3.02 -16.51
CA PRO A 146 14.88 -2.71 -15.52
C PRO A 146 15.48 -2.07 -14.27
N PHE A 147 14.85 -1.02 -13.76
CA PHE A 147 15.24 -0.44 -12.47
C PHE A 147 14.45 -1.11 -11.35
N ARG A 148 15.07 -1.18 -10.17
CA ARG A 148 14.44 -1.69 -8.95
C ARG A 148 13.85 -0.51 -8.17
N ALA A 149 12.56 -0.58 -7.87
CA ALA A 149 11.88 0.33 -6.96
C ALA A 149 11.48 -0.43 -5.69
N ARG A 150 11.62 0.21 -4.53
CA ARG A 150 11.21 -0.31 -3.23
C ARG A 150 9.96 0.42 -2.76
N TYR A 151 8.92 -0.33 -2.43
CA TYR A 151 7.63 0.18 -1.98
C TYR A 151 7.44 -0.16 -0.51
N HIS A 152 7.31 0.85 0.33
CA HIS A 152 6.94 0.70 1.74
C HIS A 152 5.43 0.49 1.84
N VAL A 153 4.99 -0.58 2.50
CA VAL A 153 3.57 -0.95 2.61
C VAL A 153 3.18 -1.25 4.05
N MET A 154 1.95 -0.88 4.40
CA MET A 154 1.42 -1.00 5.77
C MET A 154 0.06 -1.70 5.75
N GLN A 155 -0.22 -2.52 6.77
CA GLN A 155 -1.49 -3.22 6.91
C GLN A 155 -2.27 -2.66 8.08
N ASP A 156 -3.52 -2.27 7.87
CA ASP A 156 -4.43 -1.82 8.93
C ASP A 156 -4.98 -2.98 9.79
N LYS A 157 -5.85 -2.65 10.74
CA LYS A 157 -6.57 -3.64 11.58
C LYS A 157 -7.58 -4.49 10.81
N ASP A 158 -8.09 -3.99 9.69
CA ASP A 158 -9.04 -4.65 8.79
C ASP A 158 -8.32 -5.54 7.75
N LYS A 159 -7.00 -5.74 7.92
CA LYS A 159 -6.12 -6.56 7.09
C LYS A 159 -5.93 -6.05 5.67
N LYS A 160 -6.25 -4.78 5.41
CA LYS A 160 -5.98 -4.12 4.13
C LYS A 160 -4.57 -3.54 4.10
N TRP A 161 -3.88 -3.79 3.00
CA TRP A 161 -2.57 -3.24 2.71
C TRP A 161 -2.68 -1.90 1.95
N TYR A 162 -1.78 -1.00 2.29
CA TYR A 162 -1.66 0.33 1.72
C TYR A 162 -0.21 0.63 1.38
N PHE A 163 0.00 1.42 0.34
CA PHE A 163 1.28 1.99 -0.04
C PHE A 163 1.55 3.29 0.74
N GLU A 164 2.74 3.41 1.32
CA GLU A 164 3.28 4.59 1.98
C GLU A 164 4.19 5.36 1.00
N PRO A 165 3.69 6.40 0.30
CA PRO A 165 4.45 7.10 -0.72
C PRO A 165 5.44 8.13 -0.16
N ARG A 166 5.37 8.47 1.13
CA ARG A 166 6.14 9.56 1.77
C ARG A 166 6.83 9.06 3.04
N PRO A 167 7.73 8.07 2.93
CA PRO A 167 8.48 7.55 4.07
C PRO A 167 9.31 8.64 4.78
N ASP A 168 9.63 9.76 4.11
CA ASP A 168 10.29 10.93 4.69
C ASP A 168 9.43 11.69 5.70
N MET A 169 8.10 11.63 5.54
CA MET A 169 7.14 12.24 6.48
C MET A 169 6.82 11.30 7.65
N MET A 170 7.16 10.01 7.53
CA MET A 170 6.94 8.96 8.54
C MET A 170 8.23 8.21 8.92
N PRO A 171 9.31 8.90 9.35
CA PRO A 171 10.61 8.28 9.56
C PRO A 171 10.59 7.17 10.61
N PHE A 172 9.66 7.20 11.57
CA PHE A 172 9.51 6.15 12.57
C PHE A 172 8.93 4.84 12.02
N LEU A 173 8.13 4.91 10.96
CA LEU A 173 7.53 3.76 10.28
C LEU A 173 8.44 3.21 9.16
N SER A 174 9.29 4.06 8.60
CA SER A 174 10.19 3.75 7.48
C SER A 174 11.66 3.61 7.87
N MET A 175 11.97 3.62 9.17
CA MET A 175 13.34 3.54 9.68
C MET A 175 14.05 2.28 9.14
N GLY A 176 15.20 2.48 8.50
CA GLY A 176 15.98 1.41 7.91
C GLY A 176 15.55 0.96 6.52
N LEU A 177 14.46 1.50 5.94
CA LEU A 177 13.96 1.12 4.60
C LEU A 177 15.05 1.12 3.52
N ASN A 178 15.89 2.16 3.53
CA ASN A 178 16.97 2.35 2.55
C ASN A 178 18.26 1.60 2.90
N GLU A 179 18.32 0.96 4.06
CA GLU A 179 19.45 0.17 4.53
C GLU A 179 19.23 -1.34 4.33
N GLU A 180 17.99 -1.75 4.01
CA GLU A 180 17.65 -3.14 3.72
C GLU A 180 18.35 -3.63 2.46
N SER A 181 18.88 -4.85 2.52
CA SER A 181 19.46 -5.53 1.36
C SER A 181 18.44 -5.70 0.23
N GLU A 182 18.90 -5.81 -1.01
CA GLU A 182 18.03 -6.14 -2.14
C GLU A 182 17.30 -7.47 -1.91
N SER A 183 16.03 -7.54 -2.33
CA SER A 183 15.27 -8.78 -2.29
C SER A 183 15.73 -9.75 -3.37
N THR A 184 15.80 -11.03 -3.00
CA THR A 184 16.27 -12.14 -3.84
C THR A 184 15.18 -13.19 -4.11
N GLU A 185 14.17 -13.30 -3.24
CA GLU A 185 13.05 -14.24 -3.41
C GLU A 185 11.96 -13.62 -4.28
N GLU A 186 11.70 -14.22 -5.43
CA GLU A 186 10.63 -13.80 -6.34
C GLU A 186 9.26 -14.17 -5.79
N TRP A 187 8.28 -13.28 -5.95
CA TRP A 187 6.89 -13.63 -5.73
C TRP A 187 6.47 -14.69 -6.75
N LYS A 188 5.70 -15.68 -6.29
CA LYS A 188 5.16 -16.75 -7.13
C LYS A 188 3.66 -16.74 -7.01
N LYS A 189 2.99 -17.03 -8.14
CA LYS A 189 1.56 -17.27 -8.16
C LYS A 189 1.28 -18.58 -7.43
N GLU A 190 0.64 -18.48 -6.27
CA GLU A 190 0.12 -19.62 -5.49
C GLU A 190 -1.27 -20.03 -5.96
#